data_AF-A0AAQ4DFL8-F1
#
_entry.id   AF-A0AAQ4DFL8-F1
#
_cell.length_a   1.000
_cell.length_b   1.000
_cell.length_c   1.000
_cell.angle_alpha   90.00
_cell.angle_beta   90.00
_cell.angle_gamma   90.00
#
_symmetry.space_group_name_H-M   'P 1'
#
loop_
_entity.id
_entity.type
_entity.pdbx_description
1 polymer ?
#
loop_
_entity_poly.entity_id
_entity_poly.type
_entity_poly.pdbx_seq_one_letter_code
_entity_poly.pdbx_strand_id
1 'polypeptide(L)'
;MKLAVLFALLGSAFCAGTQGHASGVAEPPLWANEDMFGNYQDAWKSLNQSESTVYWLVVATFDDDQASWGKNFTCLRVNETNKNEMEKSVTSVFTFRNSSGDQEYTVREKVKAVFSYNYTNKENAIQYTLQNGTTLYDTLIFSDGETCDLFSVPYMNGGKRCELWVNGKNVDNIPQCCLFAYKFFCNPRGIKNHWAYKKNVCKKS
;
A
#
# COMPACT_ATOMS: atom_id res chain seq x y z
N MET A 1 26.77 -7.13 -76.48
CA MET A 1 25.88 -6.33 -75.62
C MET A 1 26.36 -6.46 -74.19
N LYS A 2 26.92 -5.39 -73.63
CA LYS A 2 27.44 -5.33 -72.24
C LYS A 2 26.33 -4.71 -71.37
N LEU A 3 25.84 -5.46 -70.39
CA LEU A 3 24.85 -4.98 -69.42
C LEU A 3 25.61 -4.30 -68.27
N ALA A 4 25.47 -2.98 -68.14
CA ALA A 4 25.98 -2.22 -67.01
C ALA A 4 24.98 -2.33 -65.85
N VAL A 5 25.42 -2.87 -64.72
CA VAL A 5 24.63 -2.90 -63.47
C VAL A 5 24.98 -1.65 -62.68
N LEU A 6 24.04 -0.71 -62.58
CA LEU A 6 24.11 0.42 -61.66
C LEU A 6 23.72 -0.08 -60.25
N PHE A 7 24.67 -0.03 -59.31
CA PHE A 7 24.38 -0.13 -57.88
C PHE A 7 23.91 1.23 -57.37
N ALA A 8 22.62 1.36 -57.06
CA ALA A 8 22.09 2.50 -56.30
C ALA A 8 22.35 2.24 -54.81
N LEU A 9 23.32 2.96 -54.25
CA LEU A 9 23.54 3.07 -52.81
C LEU A 9 22.45 3.96 -52.21
N LEU A 10 21.35 3.36 -51.75
CA LEU A 10 20.40 4.03 -50.88
C LEU A 10 20.92 3.92 -49.44
N GLY A 11 21.48 5.03 -48.97
CA GLY A 11 21.96 5.19 -47.60
C GLY A 11 20.81 4.98 -46.60
N SER A 12 20.97 4.00 -45.73
CA SER A 12 20.21 3.91 -44.50
C SER A 12 20.61 5.09 -43.62
N ALA A 13 19.72 6.07 -43.52
CA ALA A 13 19.79 7.08 -42.48
C ALA A 13 19.72 6.34 -41.13
N PHE A 14 20.87 6.26 -40.45
CA PHE A 14 20.90 5.98 -39.02
C PHE A 14 20.09 7.10 -38.36
N CYS A 15 18.86 6.81 -37.95
CA CYS A 15 18.23 7.57 -36.88
C CYS A 15 19.17 7.44 -35.68
N ALA A 16 19.96 8.48 -35.44
CA ALA A 16 20.58 8.73 -34.16
C ALA A 16 19.42 8.91 -33.16
N GLY A 17 18.92 7.78 -32.65
CA GLY A 17 18.12 7.79 -31.45
C GLY A 17 19.01 8.41 -30.40
N THR A 18 18.67 9.64 -30.00
CA THR A 18 19.11 10.23 -28.75
C THR A 18 19.05 9.12 -27.70
N GLN A 19 20.22 8.64 -27.29
CA GLN A 19 20.35 7.87 -26.07
C GLN A 19 19.94 8.84 -24.97
N GLY A 20 18.64 8.86 -24.67
CA GLY A 20 18.14 9.43 -23.44
C GLY A 20 18.91 8.71 -22.35
N HIS A 21 19.75 9.47 -21.65
CA HIS A 21 20.39 9.02 -20.43
C HIS A 21 19.31 8.38 -19.56
N ALA A 22 19.32 7.05 -19.48
CA ALA A 22 18.55 6.32 -18.51
C ALA A 22 19.16 6.62 -17.14
N SER A 23 18.78 7.75 -16.57
CA SER A 23 18.86 7.99 -15.15
C SER A 23 17.99 6.91 -14.51
N GLY A 24 18.62 5.84 -14.01
CA GLY A 24 17.97 4.64 -13.49
C GLY A 24 17.21 4.83 -12.19
N VAL A 25 16.38 5.86 -12.10
CA VAL A 25 15.39 6.05 -11.03
C VAL A 25 14.05 5.62 -11.61
N ALA A 26 13.49 4.54 -11.09
CA ALA A 26 12.14 4.14 -11.46
C ALA A 26 11.19 5.32 -11.19
N GLU A 27 10.38 5.69 -12.18
CA GLU A 27 9.39 6.75 -11.99
C GLU A 27 8.45 6.39 -10.83
N PRO A 28 8.11 7.36 -9.97
CA PRO A 28 7.19 7.11 -8.87
C PRO A 28 5.80 6.69 -9.43
N PRO A 29 5.02 5.90 -8.67
CA PRO A 29 3.67 5.57 -9.07
C PRO A 29 2.82 6.82 -9.32
N LEU A 30 1.86 6.76 -10.26
CA LEU A 30 1.03 7.91 -10.63
C LEU A 30 0.29 8.56 -9.44
N TRP A 31 -0.04 7.78 -8.42
CA TRP A 31 -0.69 8.28 -7.20
C TRP A 31 0.26 8.99 -6.24
N ALA A 32 1.58 8.82 -6.38
CA ALA A 32 2.59 9.49 -5.55
C ALA A 32 2.90 10.89 -6.11
N ASN A 33 1.90 11.77 -6.05
CA ASN A 33 1.98 13.16 -6.47
C ASN A 33 1.40 14.06 -5.35
N GLU A 34 2.29 14.75 -4.62
CA GLU A 34 1.90 15.54 -3.44
C GLU A 34 0.99 16.72 -3.79
N ASP A 35 1.26 17.42 -4.89
CA ASP A 35 0.47 18.58 -5.32
C ASP A 35 -0.97 18.20 -5.69
N MET A 36 -1.15 17.02 -6.30
CA MET A 36 -2.46 16.55 -6.75
C MET A 36 -3.22 15.78 -5.66
N PHE A 37 -2.52 14.93 -4.89
CA PHE A 37 -3.14 13.94 -4.01
C PHE A 37 -2.78 14.09 -2.53
N GLY A 38 -1.88 15.01 -2.15
CA GLY A 38 -1.38 15.13 -0.77
C GLY A 38 -2.46 15.36 0.28
N ASN A 39 -3.62 15.93 -0.08
CA ASN A 39 -4.76 16.08 0.83
C ASN A 39 -5.47 14.76 1.17
N TYR A 40 -5.27 13.72 0.38
CA TYR A 40 -5.80 12.37 0.56
C TYR A 40 -4.73 11.39 1.04
N GLN A 41 -3.55 11.89 1.43
CA GLN A 41 -2.36 11.07 1.73
C GLN A 41 -1.68 11.55 3.01
N ASP A 42 -2.45 12.01 3.98
CA ASP A 42 -1.95 12.39 5.30
C ASP A 42 -1.88 11.13 6.20
N ALA A 43 -0.71 10.52 6.25
CA ALA A 43 -0.46 9.31 7.03
C ALA A 43 -0.56 9.56 8.54
N TRP A 44 -0.24 10.78 9.02
CA TRP A 44 -0.46 11.09 10.43
C TRP A 44 -1.95 11.15 10.75
N LYS A 45 -2.77 11.71 9.88
CA LYS A 45 -4.24 11.68 10.05
C LYS A 45 -4.77 10.24 10.06
N SER A 46 -4.25 9.36 9.22
CA SER A 46 -4.62 7.92 9.22
C SER A 46 -4.22 7.23 10.53
N LEU A 47 -3.03 7.51 11.09
CA LEU A 47 -2.58 6.92 12.37
C LEU A 47 -3.20 7.57 13.61
N ASN A 48 -3.55 8.85 13.58
CA ASN A 48 -3.97 9.61 14.76
C ASN A 48 -5.45 9.37 15.14
N GLN A 49 -5.92 8.13 15.06
CA GLN A 49 -7.29 7.73 15.38
C GLN A 49 -7.46 7.49 16.88
N SER A 50 -8.65 7.66 17.45
CA SER A 50 -8.86 7.37 18.88
C SER A 50 -8.56 5.92 19.21
N GLU A 51 -8.19 5.61 20.47
CA GLU A 51 -7.89 4.22 20.87
C GLU A 51 -9.08 3.26 20.72
N SER A 52 -10.30 3.80 20.72
CA SER A 52 -11.56 3.09 20.47
C SER A 52 -11.87 2.87 18.99
N THR A 53 -11.13 3.51 18.08
CA THR A 53 -11.32 3.37 16.64
C THR A 53 -10.59 2.11 16.17
N VAL A 54 -11.33 1.22 15.53
CA VAL A 54 -10.81 -0.05 14.99
C VAL A 54 -10.92 0.01 13.48
N TYR A 55 -9.83 -0.28 12.78
CA TYR A 55 -9.81 -0.52 11.34
C TYR A 55 -9.66 -2.01 11.06
N TRP A 56 -10.31 -2.49 10.01
CA TRP A 56 -10.23 -3.87 9.55
C TRP A 56 -9.54 -3.92 8.19
N LEU A 57 -8.60 -4.84 8.02
CA LEU A 57 -8.09 -5.16 6.70
C LEU A 57 -9.19 -5.92 5.95
N VAL A 58 -9.80 -5.27 4.97
CA VAL A 58 -10.87 -5.86 4.18
C VAL A 58 -10.32 -6.75 3.09
N VAL A 59 -9.39 -6.21 2.31
CA VAL A 59 -8.81 -6.90 1.17
C VAL A 59 -7.35 -6.51 1.02
N ALA A 60 -6.52 -7.51 0.75
CA ALA A 60 -5.14 -7.34 0.33
C ALA A 60 -4.93 -8.04 -1.01
N THR A 61 -3.85 -7.69 -1.67
CA THR A 61 -3.41 -8.35 -2.91
C THR A 61 -2.48 -9.54 -2.64
N PHE A 62 -2.34 -9.96 -1.39
CA PHE A 62 -1.51 -11.07 -0.92
C PHE A 62 -2.18 -11.74 0.27
N ASP A 63 -1.87 -13.01 0.49
CA ASP A 63 -2.37 -13.84 1.57
C ASP A 63 -1.25 -14.35 2.50
N ASP A 64 0.00 -13.98 2.24
CA ASP A 64 1.17 -14.40 3.02
C ASP A 64 1.98 -13.18 3.44
N ASP A 65 1.81 -12.77 4.69
CA ASP A 65 2.65 -11.75 5.30
C ASP A 65 3.86 -12.41 5.97
N GLN A 66 5.03 -12.13 5.42
CA GLN A 66 6.32 -12.67 5.91
C GLN A 66 6.86 -11.90 7.12
N ALA A 67 6.15 -10.86 7.58
CA ALA A 67 6.49 -10.09 8.76
C ALA A 67 5.86 -10.67 10.03
N SER A 68 4.62 -10.30 10.34
CA SER A 68 4.00 -10.51 11.64
C SER A 68 2.72 -11.35 11.58
N TRP A 69 1.98 -11.33 10.47
CA TRP A 69 0.63 -11.92 10.42
C TRP A 69 0.63 -13.37 9.90
N GLY A 70 1.64 -13.76 9.15
CA GLY A 70 1.81 -15.11 8.61
C GLY A 70 0.88 -15.42 7.44
N LYS A 71 0.72 -16.72 7.14
CA LYS A 71 -0.03 -17.23 5.98
C LYS A 71 -1.54 -17.28 6.21
N ASN A 72 -2.30 -16.97 5.17
CA ASN A 72 -3.75 -16.89 5.12
C ASN A 72 -4.34 -16.11 6.32
N PHE A 73 -3.78 -14.94 6.61
CA PHE A 73 -4.29 -14.09 7.68
C PHE A 73 -5.75 -13.73 7.43
N THR A 74 -6.58 -13.72 8.47
CA THR A 74 -8.00 -13.34 8.40
C THR A 74 -8.40 -12.60 9.66
N CYS A 75 -9.52 -11.86 9.57
CA CYS A 75 -10.05 -11.08 10.69
C CYS A 75 -9.01 -10.14 11.31
N LEU A 76 -8.10 -9.64 10.48
CA LEU A 76 -7.05 -8.71 10.88
C LEU A 76 -7.68 -7.34 11.13
N ARG A 77 -7.48 -6.84 12.33
CA ARG A 77 -7.93 -5.53 12.80
C ARG A 77 -6.81 -4.82 13.53
N VAL A 78 -6.86 -3.50 13.53
CA VAL A 78 -5.89 -2.63 14.21
C VAL A 78 -6.61 -1.53 14.97
N ASN A 79 -6.06 -1.17 16.12
CA ASN A 79 -6.36 0.06 16.83
C ASN A 79 -5.05 0.67 17.34
N GLU A 80 -5.04 1.99 17.48
CA GLU A 80 -3.83 2.75 17.80
C GLU A 80 -3.79 3.15 19.27
N THR A 81 -2.62 3.05 19.90
CA THR A 81 -2.40 3.37 21.33
C THR A 81 -1.10 4.14 21.51
N ASN A 82 -0.84 4.66 22.72
CA ASN A 82 0.45 5.31 23.08
C ASN A 82 0.88 6.41 22.10
N LYS A 83 -0.04 7.31 21.74
CA LYS A 83 0.20 8.36 20.75
C LYS A 83 1.28 9.35 21.20
N ASN A 84 2.12 9.75 20.27
CA ASN A 84 3.09 10.82 20.43
C ASN A 84 2.99 11.78 19.24
N GLU A 85 2.35 12.93 19.47
CA GLU A 85 2.14 13.98 18.45
C GLU A 85 3.46 14.58 17.95
N MET A 86 4.48 14.69 18.80
CA MET A 86 5.78 15.27 18.43
C MET A 86 6.54 14.33 17.50
N GLU A 87 6.53 13.03 17.79
CA GLU A 87 7.16 12.02 16.94
C GLU A 87 6.28 11.58 15.77
N LYS A 88 5.00 11.98 15.74
CA LYS A 88 3.96 11.43 14.87
C LYS A 88 3.96 9.91 14.87
N SER A 89 3.96 9.34 16.08
CA SER A 89 4.06 7.90 16.29
C SER A 89 2.97 7.36 17.20
N VAL A 90 2.69 6.06 17.03
CA VAL A 90 1.71 5.28 17.79
C VAL A 90 2.26 3.87 18.05
N THR A 91 1.58 3.14 18.91
CA THR A 91 1.69 1.68 18.99
C THR A 91 0.44 1.07 18.35
N SER A 92 0.60 0.44 17.19
CA SER A 92 -0.46 -0.28 16.51
C SER A 92 -0.65 -1.65 17.14
N VAL A 93 -1.88 -1.94 17.56
CA VAL A 93 -2.27 -3.21 18.17
C VAL A 93 -3.04 -4.01 17.13
N PHE A 94 -2.35 -4.95 16.48
CA PHE A 94 -2.96 -5.83 15.48
C PHE A 94 -3.50 -7.08 16.14
N THR A 95 -4.75 -7.43 15.84
CA THR A 95 -5.36 -8.72 16.21
C THR A 95 -5.84 -9.45 14.98
N PHE A 96 -5.52 -10.73 14.84
CA PHE A 96 -5.82 -11.52 13.65
C PHE A 96 -5.87 -13.02 13.91
N ARG A 97 -6.34 -13.79 12.92
CA ARG A 97 -6.17 -15.25 12.83
C ARG A 97 -5.31 -15.58 11.62
N ASN A 98 -4.69 -16.74 11.57
CA ASN A 98 -3.89 -17.18 10.43
C ASN A 98 -3.90 -18.71 10.31
N SER A 99 -3.08 -19.27 9.41
CA SER A 99 -3.02 -20.72 9.16
C SER A 99 -2.53 -21.57 10.35
N SER A 100 -2.02 -20.94 11.42
CA SER A 100 -1.58 -21.65 12.63
C SER A 100 -2.74 -22.15 13.50
N GLY A 101 -3.97 -21.69 13.26
CA GLY A 101 -5.18 -22.18 13.91
C GLY A 101 -6.28 -21.13 14.00
N ASP A 102 -7.39 -21.50 14.64
CA ASP A 102 -8.57 -20.61 14.81
C ASP A 102 -8.43 -19.59 15.96
N GLN A 103 -7.32 -19.62 16.68
CA GLN A 103 -7.04 -18.68 17.77
C GLN A 103 -6.73 -17.27 17.24
N GLU A 104 -7.16 -16.24 17.98
CA GLU A 104 -6.71 -14.87 17.74
C GLU A 104 -5.30 -14.64 18.30
N TYR A 105 -4.42 -14.09 17.47
CA TYR A 105 -3.09 -13.62 17.80
C TYR A 105 -3.10 -12.11 17.96
N THR A 106 -2.21 -11.57 18.77
CA THR A 106 -2.03 -10.12 18.92
C THR A 106 -0.56 -9.76 18.84
N VAL A 107 -0.22 -8.79 18.00
CA VAL A 107 1.11 -8.19 17.93
C VAL A 107 1.00 -6.69 18.17
N ARG A 108 2.08 -6.11 18.69
CA ARG A 108 2.19 -4.67 18.97
C ARG A 108 3.42 -4.15 18.26
N GLU A 109 3.24 -3.12 17.46
CA GLU A 109 4.31 -2.57 16.62
C GLU A 109 4.38 -1.06 16.84
N LYS A 110 5.60 -0.51 16.95
CA LYS A 110 5.77 0.95 16.96
C LYS A 110 5.65 1.41 15.51
N VAL A 111 4.74 2.35 15.26
CA VAL A 111 4.46 2.88 13.93
C VAL A 111 4.65 4.38 13.92
N LYS A 112 5.26 4.91 12.86
CA LYS A 112 5.53 6.34 12.70
C LYS A 112 5.11 6.82 11.32
N ALA A 113 4.48 7.99 11.24
CA ALA A 113 4.26 8.69 9.98
C ALA A 113 5.61 9.25 9.46
N VAL A 114 5.92 8.98 8.21
CA VAL A 114 7.17 9.39 7.54
C VAL A 114 6.91 9.90 6.12
N PHE A 115 7.88 10.63 5.57
CA PHE A 115 7.85 11.08 4.18
C PHE A 115 8.38 9.99 3.24
N SER A 116 7.74 9.82 2.09
CA SER A 116 8.13 8.94 0.99
C SER A 116 7.92 9.64 -0.35
N TYR A 117 8.59 9.17 -1.40
CA TYR A 117 8.48 9.74 -2.77
C TYR A 117 8.74 11.25 -2.86
N ASN A 118 9.69 11.77 -2.08
CA ASN A 118 10.07 13.18 -2.02
C ASN A 118 8.94 14.14 -1.58
N TYR A 119 7.94 13.65 -0.85
CA TYR A 119 6.95 14.51 -0.21
C TYR A 119 7.63 15.40 0.83
N THR A 120 7.11 16.61 1.01
CA THR A 120 7.70 17.63 1.90
C THR A 120 6.69 18.36 2.78
N ASN A 121 5.40 18.35 2.41
CA ASN A 121 4.36 19.08 3.13
C ASN A 121 3.69 18.20 4.19
N LYS A 122 3.43 16.91 3.88
CA LYS A 122 2.79 15.96 4.80
C LYS A 122 3.43 14.58 4.70
N GLU A 123 3.55 13.90 5.84
CA GLU A 123 3.93 12.50 5.87
C GLU A 123 2.89 11.65 5.15
N ASN A 124 3.30 10.89 4.15
CA ASN A 124 2.44 10.07 3.28
C ASN A 124 2.71 8.57 3.39
N ALA A 125 3.62 8.16 4.27
CA ALA A 125 3.92 6.77 4.52
C ALA A 125 3.92 6.49 6.03
N ILE A 126 3.80 5.20 6.35
CA ILE A 126 3.93 4.69 7.70
C ILE A 126 5.13 3.73 7.74
N GLN A 127 5.92 3.87 8.80
CA GLN A 127 7.05 3.01 9.08
C GLN A 127 6.73 2.15 10.31
N TYR A 128 6.72 0.84 10.14
CA TYR A 128 6.62 -0.13 11.22
C TYR A 128 8.01 -0.48 11.73
N THR A 129 8.16 -0.62 13.04
CA THR A 129 9.33 -1.24 13.67
C THR A 129 8.90 -2.56 14.29
N LEU A 130 9.35 -3.67 13.70
CA LEU A 130 9.09 -5.03 14.18
C LEU A 130 9.90 -5.33 15.46
N GLN A 131 9.54 -6.40 16.17
CA GLN A 131 10.20 -6.79 17.43
C GLN A 131 11.71 -7.08 17.27
N ASN A 132 12.14 -7.55 16.10
CA ASN A 132 13.55 -7.80 15.79
C ASN A 132 14.31 -6.53 15.34
N GLY A 133 13.66 -5.37 15.34
CA GLY A 133 14.23 -4.09 14.93
C GLY A 133 14.14 -3.81 13.42
N THR A 134 13.66 -4.75 12.61
CA THR A 134 13.44 -4.53 11.17
C THR A 134 12.39 -3.45 10.95
N THR A 135 12.66 -2.54 10.02
CA THR A 135 11.71 -1.51 9.60
C THR A 135 11.02 -1.88 8.29
N LEU A 136 9.69 -1.77 8.26
CA LEU A 136 8.88 -1.91 7.04
C LEU A 136 8.16 -0.61 6.75
N TYR A 137 7.81 -0.39 5.49
CA TYR A 137 7.19 0.85 5.04
C TYR A 137 5.98 0.54 4.18
N ASP A 138 4.86 1.17 4.49
CA ASP A 138 3.69 1.26 3.63
C ASP A 138 3.45 2.71 3.24
N THR A 139 3.10 2.96 1.98
CA THR A 139 2.79 4.32 1.51
C THR A 139 1.29 4.45 1.29
N LEU A 140 0.70 5.52 1.83
CA LEU A 140 -0.72 5.80 1.70
C LEU A 140 -1.02 6.26 0.26
N ILE A 141 -1.79 5.45 -0.47
CA ILE A 141 -2.28 5.76 -1.81
C ILE A 141 -3.45 6.73 -1.71
N PHE A 142 -4.39 6.43 -0.81
CA PHE A 142 -5.63 7.19 -0.62
C PHE A 142 -6.19 7.00 0.79
N SER A 143 -6.67 8.08 1.38
CA SER A 143 -7.48 8.11 2.59
C SER A 143 -8.48 9.25 2.47
N ASP A 144 -9.70 9.03 2.95
CA ASP A 144 -10.63 10.13 3.25
C ASP A 144 -10.46 10.66 4.69
N GLY A 145 -9.62 9.99 5.48
CA GLY A 145 -9.26 10.32 6.85
C GLY A 145 -10.33 9.95 7.88
N GLU A 146 -11.35 9.18 7.51
CA GLU A 146 -12.41 8.75 8.44
C GLU A 146 -12.87 7.30 8.21
N THR A 147 -13.03 6.89 6.96
CA THR A 147 -13.72 5.64 6.63
C THR A 147 -12.80 4.56 6.12
N CYS A 148 -11.74 4.91 5.38
CA CYS A 148 -10.82 3.92 4.83
C CYS A 148 -9.43 4.48 4.54
N ASP A 149 -8.47 3.57 4.52
CA ASP A 149 -7.10 3.81 4.10
C ASP A 149 -6.69 2.75 3.07
N LEU A 150 -6.08 3.19 1.99
CA LEU A 150 -5.54 2.34 0.93
C LEU A 150 -4.03 2.49 0.92
N PHE A 151 -3.32 1.43 1.28
CA PHE A 151 -1.86 1.42 1.33
C PHE A 151 -1.26 0.64 0.16
N SER A 152 -0.12 1.14 -0.32
CA SER A 152 0.88 0.41 -1.10
C SER A 152 1.86 -0.25 -0.14
N VAL A 153 2.20 -1.51 -0.40
CA VAL A 153 3.13 -2.33 0.41
C VAL A 153 4.40 -2.59 -0.42
N PRO A 154 5.31 -1.59 -0.52
CA PRO A 154 6.39 -1.58 -1.49
C PRO A 154 7.43 -2.69 -1.29
N TYR A 155 7.63 -3.14 -0.05
CA TYR A 155 8.63 -4.16 0.29
C TYR A 155 8.24 -5.56 -0.22
N MET A 156 7.01 -5.77 -0.70
CA MET A 156 6.55 -7.05 -1.21
C MET A 156 6.46 -7.08 -2.74
N ASN A 157 6.97 -8.17 -3.33
CA ASN A 157 6.80 -8.52 -4.76
C ASN A 157 7.07 -7.37 -5.74
N GLY A 158 8.16 -6.62 -5.52
CA GLY A 158 8.59 -5.55 -6.41
C GLY A 158 7.66 -4.33 -6.41
N GLY A 159 7.00 -4.04 -5.29
CA GLY A 159 6.30 -2.78 -5.09
C GLY A 159 4.82 -2.75 -5.51
N LYS A 160 4.22 -3.92 -5.74
CA LYS A 160 2.89 -4.03 -6.39
C LYS A 160 1.79 -4.54 -5.47
N ARG A 161 2.07 -4.65 -4.17
CA ARG A 161 1.09 -5.10 -3.19
C ARG A 161 0.38 -3.90 -2.58
N CYS A 162 -0.84 -4.15 -2.16
CA CYS A 162 -1.74 -3.18 -1.57
C CYS A 162 -2.63 -3.82 -0.51
N GLU A 163 -3.14 -2.94 0.34
CA GLU A 163 -4.07 -3.22 1.44
C GLU A 163 -5.17 -2.16 1.48
N LEU A 164 -6.42 -2.60 1.63
CA LEU A 164 -7.55 -1.73 1.92
C LEU A 164 -8.04 -1.96 3.35
N TRP A 165 -7.81 -0.96 4.19
CA TRP A 165 -8.28 -0.89 5.56
C TRP A 165 -9.56 -0.06 5.64
N VAL A 166 -10.53 -0.51 6.41
CA VAL A 166 -11.83 0.17 6.55
C VAL A 166 -12.20 0.29 8.02
N ASN A 167 -12.64 1.47 8.41
CA ASN A 167 -13.16 1.75 9.74
C ASN A 167 -14.26 0.74 10.11
N GLY A 168 -14.22 0.21 11.33
CA GLY A 168 -15.16 -0.81 11.81
C GLY A 168 -16.63 -0.38 11.77
N LYS A 169 -16.91 0.92 11.80
CA LYS A 169 -18.26 1.49 11.60
C LYS A 169 -18.77 1.30 10.17
N ASN A 170 -17.87 1.20 9.19
CA ASN A 170 -18.16 1.14 7.76
C ASN A 170 -17.81 -0.19 7.11
N VAL A 171 -17.13 -1.11 7.81
CA VAL A 171 -16.60 -2.37 7.24
C VAL A 171 -17.68 -3.29 6.63
N ASP A 172 -18.92 -3.22 7.14
CA ASP A 172 -20.05 -3.99 6.59
C ASP A 172 -20.71 -3.32 5.38
N ASN A 173 -20.42 -2.03 5.15
CA ASN A 173 -20.98 -1.23 4.06
C ASN A 173 -19.92 -0.24 3.55
N ILE A 174 -18.91 -0.80 2.88
CA ILE A 174 -17.68 -0.11 2.50
C ILE A 174 -18.00 1.03 1.52
N PRO A 175 -17.49 2.25 1.75
CA PRO A 175 -17.74 3.38 0.85
C PRO A 175 -17.24 3.12 -0.57
N GLN A 176 -18.02 3.60 -1.56
CA GLN A 176 -17.72 3.35 -2.98
C GLN A 176 -16.42 4.02 -3.43
N CYS A 177 -16.05 5.17 -2.84
CA CYS A 177 -14.77 5.83 -3.11
C CYS A 177 -13.57 4.92 -2.77
N CYS A 178 -13.61 4.25 -1.62
CA CYS A 178 -12.59 3.30 -1.18
C CYS A 178 -12.46 2.11 -2.14
N LEU A 179 -13.60 1.51 -2.53
CA LEU A 179 -13.62 0.39 -3.48
C LEU A 179 -13.16 0.81 -4.87
N PHE A 180 -13.52 2.02 -5.31
CA PHE A 180 -13.07 2.57 -6.58
C PHE A 180 -11.55 2.78 -6.57
N ALA A 181 -11.01 3.45 -5.55
CA ALA A 181 -9.57 3.66 -5.40
C ALA A 181 -8.80 2.33 -5.38
N TYR A 182 -9.26 1.35 -4.61
CA TYR A 182 -8.66 0.01 -4.58
C TYR A 182 -8.66 -0.65 -5.96
N LYS A 183 -9.80 -0.66 -6.67
CA LYS A 183 -9.90 -1.25 -8.01
C LYS A 183 -8.99 -0.55 -9.01
N PHE A 184 -8.89 0.77 -8.92
CA PHE A 184 -8.12 1.58 -9.86
C PHE A 184 -6.61 1.42 -9.65
N PHE A 185 -6.12 1.54 -8.41
CA PHE A 185 -4.68 1.54 -8.12
C PHE A 185 -4.10 0.15 -7.83
N CYS A 186 -4.89 -0.74 -7.23
CA CYS A 186 -4.37 -1.97 -6.62
C CYS A 186 -4.86 -3.26 -7.28
N ASN A 187 -5.85 -3.17 -8.17
CA ASN A 187 -6.31 -4.31 -8.94
C ASN A 187 -6.44 -4.04 -10.45
N PRO A 188 -5.41 -3.48 -11.12
CA PRO A 188 -5.38 -3.46 -12.57
C PRO A 188 -5.24 -4.92 -13.07
N ARG A 189 -6.35 -5.49 -13.56
CA ARG A 189 -6.52 -6.81 -14.21
C ARG A 189 -5.47 -7.90 -13.87
N GLY A 190 -5.88 -8.91 -13.10
CA GLY A 190 -5.14 -10.17 -12.94
C GLY A 190 -4.41 -10.34 -11.61
N ILE A 191 -4.52 -9.37 -10.68
CA ILE A 191 -4.02 -9.53 -9.32
C ILE A 191 -5.06 -10.27 -8.48
N LYS A 192 -4.64 -11.35 -7.82
CA LYS A 192 -5.51 -12.13 -6.92
C LYS A 192 -5.79 -11.30 -5.66
N ASN A 193 -7.07 -11.17 -5.32
CA ASN A 193 -7.48 -10.58 -4.05
C ASN A 193 -7.55 -11.64 -2.96
N HIS A 194 -7.11 -11.26 -1.77
CA HIS A 194 -7.29 -11.97 -0.52
C HIS A 194 -8.24 -11.17 0.37
N TRP A 195 -9.43 -11.71 0.60
CA TRP A 195 -10.45 -11.07 1.44
C TRP A 195 -10.27 -11.51 2.89
N ALA A 196 -9.53 -10.71 3.66
CA ALA A 196 -9.22 -10.98 5.06
C ALA A 196 -10.44 -10.76 5.98
N TYR A 197 -11.34 -9.83 5.64
CA TYR A 197 -12.57 -9.60 6.38
C TYR A 197 -13.77 -10.35 5.78
N LYS A 198 -14.47 -11.11 6.62
CA LYS A 198 -15.79 -11.70 6.30
C LYS A 198 -16.70 -11.55 7.51
N LYS A 199 -17.81 -10.81 7.38
CA LYS A 199 -18.73 -10.47 8.48
C LYS A 199 -19.11 -11.69 9.34
N ASN A 200 -19.60 -12.74 8.70
CA ASN A 200 -20.08 -13.96 9.36
C ASN A 200 -18.98 -14.84 9.97
N VAL A 201 -17.71 -14.45 9.83
CA VAL A 201 -16.55 -15.17 10.38
C VAL A 201 -15.88 -14.34 11.47
N CYS A 202 -15.66 -13.05 11.18
CA CYS A 202 -14.88 -12.15 12.04
C CYS A 202 -15.70 -11.48 13.15
N LYS A 203 -17.03 -11.39 12.98
CA LYS A 203 -17.95 -10.86 13.99
C LYS A 203 -18.84 -11.95 14.62
N LYS A 204 -18.42 -13.22 14.59
CA LYS A 204 -19.14 -14.26 15.34
C LYS A 204 -19.06 -13.91 16.83
N SER A 205 -20.19 -13.43 17.35
CA SER A 205 -20.51 -13.25 18.77
C SER A 205 -20.66 -14.58 19.46
#